data_AF-A0A7G2F5U7-F1
#
_entry.id   AF-A0A7G2F5U7-F1
#
_cell.length_a   1.000
_cell.length_b   1.000
_cell.length_c   1.000
_cell.angle_alpha   90.00
_cell.angle_beta   90.00
_cell.angle_gamma   90.00
#
_symmetry.space_group_name_H-M   'P 1'
#
loop_
_entity.id
_entity.type
_entity.pdbx_description
1 polymer ?
#
loop_
_entity_poly.entity_id
_entity_poly.type
_entity_poly.pdbx_seq_one_letter_code
_entity_poly.pdbx_strand_id
1 'polypeptide(L)'
;MSLVASLQLILPPRPRSTKLLCSLQSPKQEQELSSTSPPISLLPKLISFALAISLTSYSPALAIPSLSSSQPLTTPFTQSKFVQTGLLNGKIRPCPSTNPGCVSTNPTSSSFSFPLTIPETDTQDPIEKLKEAIMSTQKNPKFVVLEDTPYGRYVEAEVEGGGFSRDVMEFLVKQDVVAYRCMATKVTFVYPFTTAFGDSKGQEERLKKLIDQLGWYAPTFESME
;
A
#
# COMPACT_ATOMS: atom_id res chain seq x y z
N MET A 1 15.92 -17.74 60.57
CA MET A 1 14.62 -18.12 59.98
C MET A 1 14.28 -17.04 58.94
N SER A 2 14.83 -17.06 57.72
CA SER A 2 14.26 -17.68 56.50
C SER A 2 12.77 -17.31 56.31
N LEU A 3 12.30 -16.66 55.24
CA LEU A 3 12.59 -16.87 53.81
C LEU A 3 12.35 -15.59 52.99
N VAL A 4 13.24 -15.34 52.04
CA VAL A 4 13.08 -14.42 50.90
C VAL A 4 12.36 -15.20 49.80
N ALA A 5 11.24 -14.70 49.31
CA ALA A 5 10.53 -15.29 48.16
C ALA A 5 10.93 -14.55 46.87
N SER A 6 11.89 -15.13 46.14
CA SER A 6 12.24 -14.76 44.77
C SER A 6 11.21 -15.35 43.80
N LEU A 7 10.43 -14.51 43.12
CA LEU A 7 9.66 -14.93 41.95
C LEU A 7 10.54 -14.77 40.70
N GLN A 8 11.05 -15.89 40.17
CA GLN A 8 11.67 -15.95 38.86
C GLN A 8 10.59 -16.20 37.80
N LEU A 9 10.39 -15.22 36.90
CA LEU A 9 9.58 -15.39 35.69
C LEU A 9 10.43 -16.13 34.64
N ILE A 10 10.02 -17.36 34.34
CA ILE A 10 10.61 -18.24 33.33
C ILE A 10 10.14 -17.78 31.95
N LEU A 11 11.05 -17.34 31.08
CA LEU A 11 10.78 -17.09 29.66
C LEU A 11 10.71 -18.43 28.87
N PRO A 12 9.84 -18.52 27.85
CA PRO A 12 9.79 -19.69 26.97
C PRO A 12 10.98 -19.74 25.99
N PRO A 13 11.44 -20.93 25.58
CA PRO A 13 12.57 -21.08 24.68
C PRO A 13 12.24 -20.70 23.22
N ARG A 14 13.21 -20.03 22.59
CA ARG A 14 13.24 -19.58 21.19
C ARG A 14 13.33 -20.78 20.23
N PRO A 15 12.48 -20.92 19.20
CA PRO A 15 12.61 -22.00 18.23
C PRO A 15 13.80 -21.77 17.29
N ARG A 16 14.57 -22.84 17.07
CA ARG A 16 15.83 -22.88 16.33
C ARG A 16 15.56 -22.99 14.83
N SER A 17 16.19 -22.10 14.06
CA SER A 17 16.16 -22.02 12.60
C SER A 17 16.70 -23.28 11.91
N THR A 18 15.87 -23.99 11.17
CA THR A 18 16.28 -25.01 10.19
C THR A 18 16.32 -24.38 8.79
N LYS A 19 17.52 -24.32 8.20
CA LYS A 19 17.76 -23.86 6.84
C LYS A 19 17.25 -24.93 5.85
N LEU A 20 16.23 -24.62 5.08
CA LEU A 20 15.87 -25.37 3.87
C LEU A 20 16.53 -24.68 2.67
N LEU A 21 17.58 -25.30 2.14
CA LEU A 21 18.17 -24.96 0.84
C LEU A 21 17.24 -25.52 -0.25
N CYS A 22 16.49 -24.65 -0.92
CA CYS A 22 15.91 -24.97 -2.23
C CYS A 22 16.77 -24.30 -3.32
N SER A 23 17.59 -25.11 -3.97
CA SER A 23 18.31 -24.74 -5.19
C SER A 23 17.30 -24.63 -6.33
N LEU A 24 17.04 -23.41 -6.80
CA LEU A 24 16.35 -23.13 -8.06
C LEU A 24 17.42 -23.07 -9.15
N GLN A 25 17.62 -24.19 -9.83
CA GLN A 25 18.53 -24.28 -10.97
C GLN A 25 17.71 -24.23 -12.26
N SER A 26 17.79 -23.08 -12.94
CA SER A 26 17.26 -22.81 -14.27
C SER A 26 18.05 -23.58 -15.35
N PRO A 27 17.41 -24.30 -16.29
CA PRO A 27 18.11 -24.78 -17.47
C PRO A 27 18.14 -23.70 -18.55
N LYS A 28 19.35 -23.23 -18.87
CA LYS A 28 19.66 -22.44 -20.08
C LYS A 28 19.97 -23.43 -21.20
N GLN A 29 19.24 -23.31 -22.30
CA GLN A 29 19.32 -24.17 -23.47
C GLN A 29 20.28 -23.53 -24.48
N GLU A 30 21.47 -24.13 -24.69
CA GLU A 30 22.35 -23.86 -25.82
C GLU A 30 22.48 -25.16 -26.62
N GLN A 31 21.94 -25.16 -27.84
CA GLN A 31 22.11 -26.21 -28.84
C GLN A 31 23.27 -25.84 -29.75
N GLU A 32 24.34 -26.62 -29.70
CA GLU A 32 25.41 -26.60 -30.68
C GLU A 32 25.08 -27.60 -31.81
N LEU A 33 25.17 -27.10 -33.03
CA LEU A 33 24.91 -27.82 -34.28
C LEU A 33 26.21 -28.45 -34.77
N SER A 34 26.26 -29.78 -34.91
CA SER A 34 27.27 -30.43 -35.74
C SER A 34 26.73 -31.70 -36.37
N SER A 35 26.68 -31.64 -37.70
CA SER A 35 26.28 -32.65 -38.68
C SER A 35 27.24 -33.85 -38.74
N THR A 36 26.74 -35.06 -39.04
CA THR A 36 27.25 -36.00 -40.07
C THR A 36 26.24 -37.15 -40.28
N SER A 37 26.12 -37.60 -41.53
CA SER A 37 25.14 -38.46 -42.21
C SER A 37 25.20 -39.99 -41.91
N PRO A 38 24.25 -40.83 -42.41
CA PRO A 38 23.83 -42.13 -41.84
C PRO A 38 24.44 -43.38 -42.52
N PRO A 39 24.04 -44.62 -42.11
CA PRO A 39 23.01 -45.29 -42.92
C PRO A 39 22.00 -46.16 -42.14
N ILE A 40 20.93 -46.44 -42.89
CA ILE A 40 19.66 -47.08 -42.57
C ILE A 40 19.81 -48.57 -42.26
N SER A 41 19.06 -49.07 -41.28
CA SER A 41 18.71 -50.50 -41.14
C SER A 41 17.25 -50.63 -40.74
N LEU A 42 16.52 -51.37 -41.58
CA LEU A 42 15.09 -51.63 -41.57
C LEU A 42 14.75 -52.73 -40.56
N LEU A 43 13.69 -52.58 -39.79
CA LEU A 43 12.79 -53.68 -39.39
C LEU A 43 11.48 -53.08 -38.81
N PRO A 44 10.29 -53.62 -39.16
CA PRO A 44 9.02 -53.03 -38.79
C PRO A 44 8.58 -53.54 -37.42
N LYS A 45 8.26 -52.63 -36.50
CA LYS A 45 7.45 -52.96 -35.32
C LYS A 45 6.08 -52.33 -35.50
N LEU A 46 5.06 -53.19 -35.58
CA LEU A 46 3.65 -52.84 -35.58
C LEU A 46 3.33 -52.06 -34.30
N ILE A 47 3.13 -50.74 -34.44
CA ILE A 47 2.66 -49.89 -33.34
C ILE A 47 1.14 -49.93 -33.37
N SER A 48 0.57 -50.58 -32.36
CA SER A 48 -0.87 -50.55 -32.07
C SER A 48 -1.28 -49.13 -31.71
N PHE A 49 -2.09 -48.49 -32.56
CA PHE A 49 -2.71 -47.19 -32.27
C PHE A 49 -3.97 -47.42 -31.44
N ALA A 50 -3.87 -47.31 -30.11
CA ALA A 50 -5.04 -47.13 -29.27
C ALA A 50 -5.34 -45.63 -29.15
N LEU A 51 -6.35 -45.16 -29.90
CA LEU A 51 -6.85 -43.79 -29.82
C LEU A 51 -7.80 -43.69 -28.62
N ALA A 52 -7.28 -43.24 -27.47
CA ALA A 52 -8.12 -42.91 -26.32
C ALA A 52 -8.77 -41.53 -26.53
N ILE A 53 -10.07 -41.51 -26.82
CA ILE A 53 -10.86 -40.28 -26.87
C ILE A 53 -11.13 -39.83 -25.43
N SER A 54 -10.31 -38.93 -24.92
CA SER A 54 -10.60 -38.19 -23.68
C SER A 54 -11.75 -37.23 -23.94
N LEU A 55 -12.95 -37.52 -23.43
CA LEU A 55 -14.02 -36.53 -23.33
C LEU A 55 -13.60 -35.46 -22.31
N THR A 56 -13.03 -34.36 -22.79
CA THR A 56 -12.86 -33.14 -22.00
C THR A 56 -14.25 -32.50 -21.85
N SER A 57 -14.94 -32.82 -20.75
CA SER A 57 -16.10 -32.04 -20.35
C SER A 57 -15.61 -30.67 -19.89
N TYR A 58 -15.66 -29.70 -20.81
CA TYR A 58 -15.57 -28.28 -20.47
C TYR A 58 -16.78 -27.94 -19.61
N SER A 59 -16.59 -27.96 -18.29
CA SER A 59 -17.54 -27.40 -17.35
C SER A 59 -17.36 -25.88 -17.40
N PRO A 60 -18.38 -25.09 -17.81
CA PRO A 60 -18.30 -23.66 -17.70
C PRO A 60 -18.32 -23.34 -16.20
N ALA A 61 -17.18 -22.88 -15.68
CA ALA A 61 -17.12 -22.30 -14.35
C ALA A 61 -17.98 -21.01 -14.36
N LEU A 62 -19.25 -21.15 -14.00
CA LEU A 62 -20.09 -20.00 -13.64
C LEU A 62 -19.51 -19.44 -12.33
N ALA A 63 -18.73 -18.38 -12.46
CA ALA A 63 -18.31 -17.58 -11.32
C ALA A 63 -19.56 -16.90 -10.73
N ILE A 64 -20.17 -17.53 -9.74
CA ILE A 64 -21.20 -16.91 -8.92
C ILE A 64 -20.46 -15.93 -8.00
N PRO A 65 -20.65 -14.60 -8.13
CA PRO A 65 -20.08 -13.68 -7.17
C PRO A 65 -20.76 -13.97 -5.81
N SER A 66 -19.97 -14.22 -4.78
CA SER A 66 -20.52 -14.52 -3.46
C SER A 66 -21.28 -13.30 -2.94
N LEU A 67 -22.61 -13.33 -2.95
CA LEU A 67 -23.44 -12.36 -2.24
C LEU A 67 -23.38 -12.69 -0.74
N SER A 68 -22.30 -12.26 -0.09
CA SER A 68 -22.20 -12.28 1.37
C SER A 68 -21.66 -10.95 1.87
N SER A 69 -22.51 -9.92 1.83
CA SER A 69 -22.47 -8.80 2.77
C SER A 69 -23.69 -7.91 2.53
N SER A 70 -24.46 -7.63 3.58
CA SER A 70 -25.57 -6.68 3.62
C SER A 70 -25.07 -5.23 3.58
N GLN A 71 -24.22 -4.90 2.61
CA GLN A 71 -23.82 -3.53 2.32
C GLN A 71 -24.77 -2.94 1.27
N PRO A 72 -25.24 -1.69 1.44
CA PRO A 72 -26.02 -1.03 0.40
C PRO A 72 -25.23 -1.06 -0.91
N LEU A 73 -25.89 -1.44 -2.00
CA LEU A 73 -25.30 -1.54 -3.33
C LEU A 73 -24.99 -0.11 -3.86
N THR A 74 -23.99 0.54 -3.29
CA THR A 74 -23.57 1.89 -3.65
C THR A 74 -22.50 1.80 -4.73
N THR A 75 -22.65 2.56 -5.81
CA THR A 75 -21.63 2.64 -6.86
C THR A 75 -20.33 3.26 -6.30
N PRO A 76 -19.14 2.92 -6.87
CA PRO A 76 -17.89 3.58 -6.51
C PRO A 76 -17.96 5.12 -6.55
N PHE A 77 -18.72 5.66 -7.52
CA PHE A 77 -19.02 7.08 -7.62
C PHE A 77 -19.75 7.61 -6.37
N THR A 78 -20.76 6.89 -5.87
CA THR A 78 -21.50 7.32 -4.67
C THR A 78 -20.62 7.22 -3.43
N GLN A 79 -19.82 6.16 -3.29
CA GLN A 79 -18.89 6.00 -2.17
C GLN A 79 -17.84 7.10 -2.14
N SER A 80 -17.31 7.51 -3.30
CA SER A 80 -16.29 8.56 -3.41
C SER A 80 -16.75 9.93 -2.90
N LYS A 81 -18.06 10.20 -2.84
CA LYS A 81 -18.61 11.46 -2.32
C LYS A 81 -18.53 11.56 -0.81
N PHE A 82 -18.44 10.43 -0.11
CA PHE A 82 -18.44 10.37 1.35
C PHE A 82 -17.05 9.97 1.84
N VAL A 83 -16.12 10.92 1.76
CA VAL A 83 -14.76 10.71 2.23
C VAL A 83 -14.72 10.85 3.75
N GLN A 84 -14.30 9.79 4.42
CA GLN A 84 -14.22 9.72 5.86
C GLN A 84 -12.83 10.19 6.35
N THR A 85 -12.76 11.37 6.97
CA THR A 85 -11.56 11.94 7.62
C THR A 85 -11.45 11.52 9.09
N GLY A 86 -10.32 11.76 9.73
CA GLY A 86 -10.05 11.46 11.13
C GLY A 86 -9.27 10.17 11.38
N LEU A 87 -9.06 9.91 12.66
CA LEU A 87 -8.33 8.73 13.14
C LEU A 87 -9.24 7.50 13.23
N LEU A 88 -8.70 6.34 12.89
CA LEU A 88 -9.30 5.03 13.13
C LEU A 88 -8.40 4.26 14.09
N ASN A 89 -8.92 3.97 15.29
CA ASN A 89 -8.18 3.26 16.33
C ASN A 89 -6.83 3.92 16.67
N GLY A 90 -6.79 5.26 16.71
CA GLY A 90 -5.58 6.03 16.99
C GLY A 90 -4.55 6.10 15.85
N LYS A 91 -4.92 5.68 14.64
CA LYS A 91 -4.07 5.74 13.43
C LYS A 91 -4.76 6.51 12.32
N ILE A 92 -3.98 7.10 11.43
CA ILE A 92 -4.51 7.67 10.18
C ILE A 92 -5.23 6.56 9.39
N ARG A 93 -6.41 6.88 8.86
CA ARG A 93 -7.21 5.95 8.04
C ARG A 93 -6.48 5.59 6.74
N PRO A 94 -6.71 4.40 6.17
CA PRO A 94 -6.17 4.06 4.85
C PRO A 94 -6.84 4.86 3.74
N CYS A 95 -6.23 4.85 2.55
CA CYS A 95 -6.90 5.35 1.35
C CYS A 95 -8.07 4.43 0.98
N PRO A 96 -9.23 4.99 0.63
CA PRO A 96 -10.32 4.19 0.10
C PRO A 96 -9.94 3.71 -1.30
N SER A 97 -10.29 2.47 -1.63
CA SER A 97 -10.03 1.86 -2.95
C SER A 97 -10.71 2.60 -4.11
N THR A 98 -11.72 3.40 -3.82
CA THR A 98 -12.46 4.22 -4.80
C THR A 98 -11.80 5.57 -5.11
N ASN A 99 -10.68 5.90 -4.46
CA ASN A 99 -9.99 7.18 -4.65
C ASN A 99 -8.53 6.97 -5.09
N PRO A 100 -8.25 7.02 -6.41
CA PRO A 100 -6.89 6.87 -6.93
C PRO A 100 -6.00 8.08 -6.61
N GLY A 101 -6.59 9.23 -6.27
CA GLY A 101 -5.88 10.45 -5.89
C GLY A 101 -5.58 10.53 -4.39
N CYS A 102 -5.38 9.39 -3.73
CA CYS A 102 -5.07 9.31 -2.30
C CYS A 102 -3.70 8.64 -2.06
N VAL A 103 -2.96 9.16 -1.08
CA VAL A 103 -1.72 8.60 -0.55
C VAL A 103 -1.82 8.56 0.96
N SER A 104 -1.44 7.44 1.58
CA SER A 104 -1.52 7.28 3.04
C SER A 104 -0.33 6.51 3.58
N THR A 105 0.09 6.83 4.80
CA THR A 105 1.09 6.06 5.54
C THR A 105 0.52 4.87 6.29
N ASN A 106 -0.75 4.55 6.07
CA ASN A 106 -1.36 3.36 6.63
C ASN A 106 -1.03 2.14 5.74
N PRO A 107 -0.43 1.07 6.29
CA PRO A 107 -0.01 -0.10 5.50
C PRO A 107 -1.16 -0.89 4.87
N THR A 108 -2.40 -0.65 5.30
CA THR A 108 -3.60 -1.26 4.68
C THR A 108 -4.12 -0.49 3.46
N SER A 109 -3.48 0.63 3.13
CA SER A 109 -3.79 1.47 1.97
C SER A 109 -3.35 0.81 0.66
N SER A 110 -4.14 0.97 -0.41
CA SER A 110 -3.72 0.62 -1.77
C SER A 110 -2.57 1.49 -2.28
N SER A 111 -2.48 2.72 -1.77
CA SER A 111 -1.43 3.70 -2.08
C SER A 111 -0.69 4.02 -0.79
N PHE A 112 0.24 3.12 -0.43
CA PHE A 112 1.04 3.23 0.78
C PHE A 112 2.30 4.06 0.57
N SER A 113 2.63 4.91 1.54
CA SER A 113 3.90 5.63 1.61
C SER A 113 4.50 5.51 3.01
N PHE A 114 5.81 5.69 3.15
CA PHE A 114 6.43 5.64 4.46
C PHE A 114 6.07 6.88 5.31
N PRO A 115 5.92 6.70 6.63
CA PRO A 115 5.80 7.83 7.55
C PRO A 115 7.07 8.68 7.53
N LEU A 116 6.94 9.95 7.87
CA LEU A 116 8.06 10.88 7.96
C LEU A 116 8.73 10.74 9.33
N THR A 117 10.04 10.90 9.35
CA THR A 117 10.84 11.04 10.56
C THR A 117 11.27 12.49 10.71
N ILE A 118 11.01 13.05 11.88
CA ILE A 118 11.46 14.37 12.29
C ILE A 118 12.91 14.23 12.77
N PRO A 119 13.87 14.95 12.16
CA PRO A 119 15.27 14.93 12.62
C PRO A 119 15.39 15.39 14.07
N GLU A 120 16.27 14.78 14.85
CA GLU A 120 16.55 15.21 16.24
C GLU A 120 17.10 16.65 16.33
N THR A 121 17.64 17.17 15.23
CA THR A 121 18.12 18.56 15.13
C THR A 121 16.98 19.58 15.07
N ASP A 122 15.74 19.13 14.79
CA ASP A 122 14.55 19.97 14.70
C ASP A 122 14.00 20.25 16.10
N THR A 123 14.24 21.45 16.61
CA THR A 123 13.82 21.87 17.96
C THR A 123 12.50 22.64 17.98
N GLN A 124 11.96 22.98 16.80
CA GLN A 124 10.71 23.71 16.67
C GLN A 124 9.52 22.78 16.95
N ASP A 125 8.40 23.35 17.41
CA ASP A 125 7.18 22.56 17.57
C ASP A 125 6.73 21.97 16.21
N PRO A 126 6.62 20.64 16.08
CA PRO A 126 6.29 20.00 14.81
C PRO A 126 4.96 20.46 14.19
N ILE A 127 3.97 20.82 15.03
CA ILE A 127 2.66 21.23 14.55
C ILE A 127 2.71 22.65 14.01
N GLU A 128 3.38 23.57 14.70
CA GLU A 128 3.59 24.93 14.20
C GLU A 128 4.38 24.93 12.89
N LYS A 129 5.48 24.17 12.85
CA LYS A 129 6.31 24.03 11.64
C LYS A 129 5.53 23.43 10.48
N LEU A 130 4.71 22.41 10.74
CA LEU A 130 3.82 21.82 9.74
C LEU A 130 2.79 22.82 9.21
N LYS A 131 2.17 23.61 10.09
CA LYS A 131 1.21 24.65 9.68
C LYS A 131 1.87 25.70 8.81
N GLU A 132 3.05 26.18 9.20
CA GLU A 132 3.83 27.14 8.42
C GLU A 132 4.19 26.57 7.03
N ALA A 133 4.62 25.31 6.97
CA ALA A 133 4.95 24.66 5.71
C ALA A 133 3.73 24.47 4.79
N ILE A 134 2.57 24.12 5.35
CA ILE A 134 1.33 24.03 4.58
C ILE A 134 0.92 25.42 4.06
N MET A 135 1.04 26.46 4.89
CA MET A 135 0.75 27.85 4.49
C MET A 135 1.66 28.38 3.39
N SER A 136 2.91 27.93 3.37
CA SER A 136 3.92 28.35 2.37
C SER A 136 3.80 27.56 1.07
N THR A 137 3.59 26.25 1.13
CA THR A 137 3.60 25.37 -0.07
C THR A 137 2.24 25.25 -0.75
N GLN A 138 1.14 25.32 0.00
CA GLN A 138 -0.20 25.05 -0.51
C GLN A 138 -0.98 26.34 -0.78
N LYS A 139 -1.86 26.31 -1.77
CA LYS A 139 -2.72 27.45 -2.10
C LYS A 139 -4.00 27.41 -1.26
N ASN A 140 -4.34 28.56 -0.66
CA ASN A 140 -5.56 28.75 0.14
C ASN A 140 -5.82 27.65 1.19
N PRO A 141 -4.84 27.31 2.06
CA PRO A 141 -5.03 26.27 3.05
C PRO A 141 -6.03 26.72 4.14
N LYS A 142 -6.90 25.80 4.52
CA LYS A 142 -7.87 25.96 5.61
C LYS A 142 -7.70 24.82 6.59
N PHE A 143 -7.21 25.14 7.79
CA PHE A 143 -7.12 24.17 8.88
C PHE A 143 -8.52 23.91 9.44
N VAL A 144 -8.98 22.67 9.37
CA VAL A 144 -10.32 22.26 9.78
C VAL A 144 -10.29 21.73 11.22
N VAL A 145 -9.30 20.91 11.55
CA VAL A 145 -9.19 20.25 12.86
C VAL A 145 -7.75 20.36 13.36
N LEU A 146 -7.60 20.68 14.65
CA LEU A 146 -6.34 20.64 15.38
C LEU A 146 -6.63 20.09 16.78
N GLU A 147 -6.29 18.83 17.02
CA GLU A 147 -6.68 18.10 18.21
C GLU A 147 -5.50 17.34 18.83
N ASP A 148 -5.35 17.46 20.15
CA ASP A 148 -4.42 16.65 20.91
C ASP A 148 -5.10 15.34 21.31
N THR A 149 -4.66 14.23 20.73
CA THR A 149 -5.20 12.90 21.00
C THR A 149 -4.23 12.11 21.88
N PRO A 150 -4.68 11.07 22.62
CA PRO A 150 -3.76 10.23 23.40
C PRO A 150 -2.74 9.47 22.54
N TYR A 151 -2.93 9.44 21.21
CA TYR A 151 -2.05 8.77 20.26
C TYR A 151 -1.06 9.70 19.56
N GLY A 152 -1.18 11.02 19.78
CA GLY A 152 -0.42 12.05 19.09
C GLY A 152 -1.27 13.27 18.75
N ARG A 153 -0.66 14.25 18.11
CA ARG A 153 -1.34 15.50 17.71
C ARG A 153 -1.86 15.37 16.29
N TYR A 154 -3.16 15.53 16.12
CA TYR A 154 -3.86 15.37 14.86
C TYR A 154 -4.16 16.73 14.23
N VAL A 155 -3.88 16.84 12.93
CA VAL A 155 -4.12 18.04 12.13
C VAL A 155 -4.83 17.65 10.85
N GLU A 156 -5.90 18.36 10.52
CA GLU A 156 -6.62 18.24 9.27
C GLU A 156 -6.65 19.60 8.57
N ALA A 157 -6.21 19.63 7.31
CA ALA A 157 -6.19 20.82 6.48
C ALA A 157 -6.84 20.53 5.12
N GLU A 158 -7.73 21.41 4.69
CA GLU A 158 -8.20 21.47 3.31
C GLU A 158 -7.29 22.40 2.51
N VAL A 159 -6.82 21.95 1.36
CA VAL A 159 -5.95 22.73 0.47
C VAL A 159 -6.55 22.77 -0.93
N GLU A 160 -6.21 23.79 -1.71
CA GLU A 160 -6.70 23.87 -3.09
C GLU A 160 -6.06 22.79 -3.97
N GLY A 161 -6.93 21.97 -4.56
CA GLY A 161 -6.58 20.76 -5.28
C GLY A 161 -6.40 20.95 -6.78
N GLY A 162 -6.42 19.83 -7.52
CA GLY A 162 -6.46 19.85 -8.98
C GLY A 162 -7.84 20.27 -9.48
N GLY A 163 -7.92 21.37 -10.24
CA GLY A 163 -9.14 21.85 -10.90
C GLY A 163 -10.29 22.15 -9.96
N PHE A 164 -10.35 23.36 -9.37
CA PHE A 164 -11.43 23.89 -8.50
C PHE A 164 -11.93 22.96 -7.37
N SER A 165 -11.26 21.84 -7.13
CA SER A 165 -11.56 20.90 -6.05
C SER A 165 -10.68 21.23 -4.86
N ARG A 166 -11.09 20.77 -3.68
CA ARG A 166 -10.26 20.83 -2.47
C ARG A 166 -9.73 19.45 -2.17
N ASP A 167 -8.47 19.38 -1.80
CA ASP A 167 -7.83 18.17 -1.32
C ASP A 167 -7.74 18.26 0.21
N VAL A 168 -7.80 17.11 0.88
CA VAL A 168 -7.69 17.01 2.33
C VAL A 168 -6.33 16.42 2.67
N MET A 169 -5.62 17.06 3.59
CA MET A 169 -4.36 16.60 4.16
C MET A 169 -4.54 16.37 5.64
N GLU A 170 -4.26 15.15 6.09
CA GLU A 170 -4.34 14.73 7.48
C GLU A 170 -2.95 14.33 7.94
N PHE A 171 -2.58 14.80 9.13
CA PHE A 171 -1.31 14.49 9.76
C PHE A 171 -1.54 14.06 11.19
N LEU A 172 -0.83 13.03 11.61
CA LEU A 172 -0.75 12.57 12.99
C LEU A 172 0.71 12.57 13.40
N VAL A 173 1.08 13.53 14.24
CA VAL A 173 2.42 13.65 14.79
C VAL A 173 2.49 12.86 16.08
N LYS A 174 3.34 11.83 16.11
CA LYS A 174 3.61 11.02 17.29
C LYS A 174 5.11 11.03 17.58
N GLN A 175 5.50 11.84 18.57
CA GLN A 175 6.91 12.03 18.95
C GLN A 175 7.74 12.51 17.74
N ASP A 176 8.64 11.66 17.25
CA ASP A 176 9.54 11.87 16.12
C ASP A 176 8.97 11.35 14.78
N VAL A 177 7.83 10.65 14.79
CA VAL A 177 7.24 10.04 13.59
C VAL A 177 5.94 10.74 13.21
N VAL A 178 5.79 11.06 11.93
CA VAL A 178 4.58 11.68 11.37
C VAL A 178 3.92 10.74 10.37
N ALA A 179 2.74 10.26 10.73
CA ALA A 179 1.85 9.57 9.81
C ALA A 179 0.99 10.60 9.09
N TYR A 180 0.69 10.36 7.81
CA TYR A 180 -0.12 11.29 7.03
C TYR A 180 -1.03 10.57 6.04
N ARG A 181 -2.06 11.29 5.59
CA ARG A 181 -2.89 10.93 4.45
C ARG A 181 -3.23 12.19 3.67
N CYS A 182 -3.00 12.17 2.36
CA CYS A 182 -3.41 13.23 1.44
C CYS A 182 -4.39 12.63 0.45
N MET A 183 -5.52 13.30 0.20
CA MET A 183 -6.55 12.76 -0.67
C MET A 183 -7.32 13.84 -1.41
N ALA A 184 -7.62 13.56 -2.68
CA ALA A 184 -8.53 14.40 -3.46
C ALA A 184 -9.99 14.19 -3.02
N THR A 185 -10.72 15.25 -2.70
CA THR A 185 -12.15 15.13 -2.34
C THR A 185 -13.01 14.81 -3.56
N LYS A 186 -12.57 15.22 -4.76
CA LYS A 186 -13.31 15.02 -5.99
C LYS A 186 -12.57 14.03 -6.90
N VAL A 187 -13.16 12.86 -7.08
CA VAL A 187 -12.66 11.84 -8.00
C VAL A 187 -13.44 11.94 -9.32
N THR A 188 -12.72 11.90 -10.43
CA THR A 188 -13.33 11.86 -11.76
C THR A 188 -13.63 10.42 -12.13
N PHE A 189 -14.82 10.14 -12.68
CA PHE A 189 -15.23 8.80 -13.07
C PHE A 189 -15.56 8.74 -14.56
N VAL A 190 -15.17 7.65 -15.22
CA VAL A 190 -15.54 7.37 -16.61
C VAL A 190 -16.82 6.55 -16.63
N TYR A 191 -17.86 7.10 -17.26
CA TYR A 191 -19.13 6.41 -17.50
C TYR A 191 -19.04 5.56 -18.78
N PRO A 192 -19.64 4.36 -18.86
CA PRO A 192 -20.53 3.68 -17.88
C PRO A 192 -19.81 2.77 -16.86
N PHE A 193 -18.49 2.64 -16.94
CA PHE A 193 -17.76 1.63 -16.16
C PHE A 193 -17.57 1.98 -14.68
N THR A 194 -17.91 3.20 -14.27
CA THR A 194 -17.74 3.71 -12.89
C THR A 194 -16.30 3.56 -12.38
N THR A 195 -15.34 3.50 -13.31
CA THR A 195 -13.92 3.43 -13.01
C THR A 195 -13.43 4.82 -12.65
N ALA A 196 -12.77 4.94 -11.50
CA ALA A 196 -12.11 6.17 -11.11
C ALA A 196 -10.92 6.45 -12.05
N PHE A 197 -10.84 7.69 -12.51
CA PHE A 197 -9.77 8.18 -13.38
C PHE A 197 -8.92 9.19 -12.61
N GLY A 198 -7.62 8.99 -12.64
CA GLY A 198 -6.63 9.84 -11.98
C GLY A 198 -5.47 9.02 -11.44
N ASP A 199 -4.47 9.72 -10.91
CA ASP A 199 -3.34 9.16 -10.21
C ASP A 199 -3.05 9.94 -8.91
N SER A 200 -2.21 9.36 -8.06
CA SER A 200 -1.73 9.98 -6.82
C SER A 200 -0.53 10.89 -7.04
N LYS A 201 0.06 10.92 -8.24
CA LYS A 201 1.33 11.62 -8.52
C LYS A 201 1.28 13.10 -8.17
N GLY A 202 0.19 13.78 -8.51
CA GLY A 202 0.01 15.19 -8.14
C GLY A 202 -0.01 15.42 -6.63
N GLN A 203 -0.54 14.48 -5.86
CA GLN A 203 -0.50 14.53 -4.39
C GLN A 203 0.91 14.24 -3.87
N GLU A 204 1.58 13.25 -4.44
CA GLU A 204 2.97 12.88 -4.10
C GLU A 204 3.94 14.03 -4.33
N GLU A 205 3.85 14.72 -5.48
CA GLU A 205 4.70 15.86 -5.80
C GLU A 205 4.49 17.05 -4.86
N ARG A 206 3.23 17.34 -4.51
CA ARG A 206 2.91 18.42 -3.55
C ARG A 206 3.38 18.08 -2.16
N LEU A 207 3.16 16.84 -1.74
CA LEU A 207 3.66 16.35 -0.46
C LEU A 207 5.19 16.37 -0.44
N LYS A 208 5.86 16.01 -1.53
CA LYS A 208 7.31 16.10 -1.63
C LYS A 208 7.80 17.53 -1.42
N LYS A 209 7.18 18.53 -2.05
CA LYS A 209 7.51 19.95 -1.81
C LYS A 209 7.32 20.37 -0.36
N LEU A 210 6.26 19.86 0.28
CA LEU A 210 6.02 20.10 1.70
C LEU A 210 7.12 19.47 2.57
N ILE A 211 7.49 18.22 2.30
CA ILE A 211 8.56 17.50 2.99
C ILE A 211 9.91 18.20 2.80
N ASP A 212 10.22 18.62 1.57
CA ASP A 212 11.44 19.35 1.23
C ASP A 212 11.54 20.67 2.01
N GLN A 213 10.42 21.38 2.23
CA GLN A 213 10.40 22.58 3.07
C GLN A 213 10.57 22.25 4.56
N LEU A 214 9.95 21.17 5.03
CA LEU A 214 10.04 20.75 6.44
C LEU A 214 11.45 20.26 6.80
N GLY A 215 12.19 19.72 5.83
CA GLY A 215 13.47 19.06 6.06
C GLY A 215 13.32 17.73 6.78
N TRP A 216 12.12 17.15 6.79
CA TRP A 216 11.86 15.81 7.31
C TRP A 216 12.19 14.78 6.24
N TYR A 217 12.43 13.53 6.63
CA TYR A 217 12.76 12.48 5.67
C TYR A 217 11.84 11.28 5.85
N ALA A 218 11.52 10.60 4.74
CA ALA A 218 10.86 9.31 4.77
C ALA A 218 11.91 8.22 4.54
N PRO A 219 11.92 7.12 5.31
CA PRO A 219 12.74 5.96 4.99
C PRO A 219 12.43 5.47 3.57
N THR A 220 13.45 5.16 2.78
CA THR A 220 13.31 4.51 1.47
C THR A 220 13.71 3.05 1.57
N PHE A 221 13.14 2.18 0.73
CA PHE A 221 13.52 0.77 0.70
C PHE A 221 15.03 0.56 0.51
N GLU A 222 15.68 1.42 -0.27
CA GLU A 222 17.13 1.40 -0.52
C GLU A 222 17.97 1.76 0.72
N SER A 223 17.41 2.52 1.67
CA SER A 223 18.08 2.85 2.93
C SER A 223 17.98 1.77 4.02
N MET A 224 17.30 0.65 3.72
CA MET A 224 17.05 -0.45 4.68
C MET A 224 17.90 -1.70 4.40
N GLU A 225 18.80 -1.67 3.42
CA GLU A 225 19.75 -2.74 3.07
C GLU A 225 21.16 -2.44 3.60
#